data_AF-A0AAV9H6R8-F1
#
_entry.id   AF-A0AAV9H6R8-F1
#
_cell.length_a   1.000
_cell.length_b   1.000
_cell.length_c   1.000
_cell.angle_alpha   90.00
_cell.angle_beta   90.00
_cell.angle_gamma   90.00
#
_symmetry.space_group_name_H-M   'P 1'
#
loop_
_entity.id
_entity.type
_entity.pdbx_description
1 polymer ?
#
loop_
_entity_poly.entity_id
_entity_poly.type
_entity_poly.pdbx_seq_one_letter_code
_entity_poly.pdbx_strand_id
1 'polypeptide(L)' 'INIREQLRQILGQEAAFRGVQEPALQVIIKQESPVIVVIGTGGGKNILFILPAQCLGGLTVVVVPLVSLRSDIKDRCN' A
#
# COMPACT_ATOMS: atom_id res chain seq x y z
N ILE A 1 -10.93 -10.45 -1.19
CA ILE A 1 -10.81 -9.18 -0.42
C ILE A 1 -11.32 -8.04 -1.29
N ASN A 2 -12.26 -7.22 -0.80
CA ASN A 2 -12.71 -6.03 -1.52
C ASN A 2 -11.76 -4.86 -1.26
N ILE A 3 -10.83 -4.62 -2.19
CA ILE A 3 -9.74 -3.65 -1.99
C ILE A 3 -10.21 -2.20 -1.94
N ARG A 4 -11.37 -1.88 -2.52
CA ARG A 4 -11.93 -0.53 -2.50
C ARG A 4 -12.54 -0.21 -1.13
N GLU A 5 -13.23 -1.17 -0.54
CA GLU A 5 -13.74 -1.03 0.83
C GLU A 5 -12.59 -0.91 1.83
N GLN A 6 -11.55 -1.72 1.69
CA GLN A 6 -10.37 -1.64 2.55
C GLN A 6 -9.65 -0.30 2.41
N LEU A 7 -9.50 0.22 1.19
CA LEU A 7 -8.95 1.56 0.96
C LEU A 7 -9.72 2.64 1.74
N ARG A 8 -11.05 2.58 1.70
CA ARG A 8 -11.92 3.54 2.40
C ARG A 8 -11.88 3.40 3.91
N GLN A 9 -11.71 2.18 4.43
CA GLN A 9 -11.50 1.94 5.86
C GLN A 9 -10.19 2.57 6.35
N ILE A 10 -9.15 2.61 5.51
CA ILE A 10 -7.83 3.13 5.86
C ILE A 10 -7.73 4.65 5.67
N LEU A 11 -8.25 5.17 4.55
CA LEU A 11 -8.03 6.56 4.13
C LEU A 11 -9.28 7.45 4.19
N GLY A 12 -10.44 6.90 4.58
CA GLY A 12 -11.72 7.58 4.64
C GLY A 12 -12.63 7.32 3.42
N GLN A 13 -13.92 7.63 3.55
CA GLN A 13 -14.94 7.20 2.58
C GLN A 13 -14.76 7.77 1.16
N GLU A 14 -14.19 8.97 1.05
CA GLU A 14 -13.91 9.64 -0.22
C GLU A 14 -12.65 9.11 -0.93
N ALA A 15 -11.94 8.14 -0.31
CA ALA A 15 -10.72 7.61 -0.88
C ALA A 15 -11.00 6.83 -2.17
N ALA A 16 -10.18 7.10 -3.17
CA ALA A 16 -10.14 6.40 -4.45
C ALA A 16 -8.70 6.08 -4.84
N PHE A 17 -8.52 4.97 -5.55
CA PHE A 17 -7.23 4.63 -6.12
C PHE A 17 -6.79 5.67 -7.15
N ARG A 18 -5.49 5.93 -7.19
CA ARG A 18 -4.86 6.88 -8.12
C ARG A 18 -3.92 6.15 -9.07
N GLY A 19 -3.96 6.52 -10.35
CA GLY A 19 -3.05 5.96 -11.37
C GLY A 19 -3.04 4.43 -11.38
N VAL A 20 -1.86 3.83 -11.24
CA VAL A 20 -1.66 2.38 -11.31
C VAL A 20 -1.88 1.63 -9.98
N GLN A 21 -2.40 2.30 -8.94
CA GLN A 21 -2.52 1.69 -7.61
C GLN A 21 -3.44 0.46 -7.59
N GLU A 22 -4.62 0.57 -8.19
CA GLU A 22 -5.60 -0.53 -8.22
C GLU A 22 -5.07 -1.78 -8.93
N PRO A 23 -4.57 -1.71 -10.18
CA PRO A 23 -4.03 -2.89 -10.85
C PRO A 23 -2.80 -3.46 -10.14
N ALA A 24 -1.93 -2.62 -9.56
CA ALA A 24 -0.79 -3.09 -8.77
C ALA A 24 -1.23 -3.86 -7.51
N LEU A 25 -2.20 -3.32 -6.76
CA LEU A 25 -2.73 -3.99 -5.55
C LEU A 25 -3.42 -5.31 -5.86
N GLN A 26 -4.13 -5.42 -6.98
CA GLN A 26 -4.76 -6.67 -7.39
C GLN A 26 -3.74 -7.79 -7.56
N VAL A 27 -2.59 -7.50 -8.18
CA VAL A 27 -1.49 -8.46 -8.36
C VAL A 27 -0.83 -8.79 -7.01
N ILE A 28 -0.56 -7.78 -6.18
CA ILE A 28 0.06 -7.96 -4.85
C ILE A 28 -0.81 -8.82 -3.92
N ILE A 29 -2.13 -8.61 -3.92
CA ILE A 29 -3.08 -9.35 -3.06
C ILE A 29 -3.24 -10.80 -3.49
N LYS A 30 -3.03 -11.09 -4.78
CA LYS A 30 -2.93 -12.47 -5.29
C LYS A 30 -1.60 -13.13 -4.95
N GLN A 31 -0.69 -12.42 -4.28
CA GLN A 31 0.65 -12.87 -3.91
C GLN A 31 1.48 -13.27 -5.15
N GLU A 32 1.19 -12.65 -6.30
CA GLU A 32 2.00 -12.81 -7.51
C GLU A 32 3.34 -12.06 -7.32
N SER A 33 4.43 -12.68 -7.76
CA SER A 33 5.80 -12.17 -7.60
C SER A 33 6.68 -12.66 -8.75
N PRO A 34 7.62 -11.85 -9.28
CA PRO A 34 7.98 -10.48 -8.84
C PRO A 34 7.05 -9.40 -9.41
N VAL A 35 6.90 -8.29 -8.67
CA VAL A 35 6.11 -7.12 -9.09
C VAL A 35 6.99 -5.87 -9.03
N ILE A 36 7.00 -5.10 -10.12
CA ILE A 36 7.67 -3.79 -10.20
C ILE A 36 6.62 -2.73 -10.47
N VAL A 37 6.57 -1.72 -9.60
CA VAL A 37 5.63 -0.60 -9.72
C VAL A 37 6.39 0.72 -9.69
N VAL A 38 6.13 1.59 -10.67
CA VAL A 38 6.73 2.93 -10.77
C VAL A 38 5.65 3.98 -10.52
N ILE A 39 5.76 4.69 -9.40
CA ILE A 39 4.86 5.79 -9.02
C ILE A 39 5.73 6.98 -8.59
N GLY A 40 5.45 8.16 -9.14
CA GLY A 40 6.15 9.39 -8.79
C GLY A 40 5.95 9.79 -7.31
N THR A 41 6.80 10.69 -6.82
CA THR A 41 6.67 11.27 -5.48
C THR A 41 5.28 11.88 -5.28
N GLY A 42 4.65 11.66 -4.12
CA GLY A 42 3.29 12.12 -3.83
C GLY A 42 2.16 11.25 -4.45
N GLY A 43 2.50 10.35 -5.37
CA GLY A 43 1.53 9.46 -6.04
C GLY A 43 0.94 8.35 -5.15
N GLY A 44 1.26 8.34 -3.86
CA GLY A 44 0.63 7.43 -2.89
C GLY A 44 1.13 5.99 -2.91
N LYS A 45 2.39 5.74 -3.24
CA LYS A 45 3.01 4.40 -3.25
C LYS A 45 2.81 3.58 -1.96
N ASN A 46 2.64 4.25 -0.81
CA ASN A 46 2.54 3.59 0.48
C ASN A 46 1.34 2.65 0.60
N ILE A 47 0.23 2.95 -0.08
CA ILE A 47 -0.97 2.11 -0.01
C ILE A 47 -0.72 0.70 -0.56
N LEU A 48 0.26 0.55 -1.45
CA LEU A 48 0.63 -0.73 -2.06
C LEU A 48 1.21 -1.73 -1.07
N PHE A 49 1.68 -1.29 0.11
CA PHE A 49 2.15 -2.18 1.17
C PHE A 49 1.33 -2.06 2.47
N ILE A 50 0.71 -0.90 2.74
CA ILE A 50 -0.15 -0.73 3.93
C ILE A 50 -1.42 -1.58 3.82
N LEU A 51 -2.13 -1.49 2.68
CA LEU A 51 -3.39 -2.22 2.52
C LEU A 51 -3.17 -3.74 2.58
N PRO A 52 -2.20 -4.33 1.86
CA PRO A 52 -1.93 -5.77 1.98
C PRO A 52 -1.53 -6.18 3.40
N ALA A 53 -0.73 -5.37 4.11
CA ALA A 53 -0.31 -5.66 5.49
C ALA A 53 -1.49 -5.75 6.47
N GLN A 54 -2.53 -4.94 6.26
CA GLN A 54 -3.71 -4.95 7.12
C GLN A 54 -4.74 -6.03 6.73
N CYS A 55 -4.81 -6.39 5.44
CA CYS A 55 -5.89 -7.26 4.94
C CYS A 55 -5.51 -8.74 4.73
N LEU A 56 -4.22 -9.07 4.51
CA LEU A 56 -3.80 -10.44 4.17
C LEU A 56 -3.41 -11.30 5.37
N GLY A 57 -3.28 -10.68 6.55
CA GLY A 57 -2.67 -11.32 7.71
C GLY A 57 -1.17 -11.61 7.50
N GLY A 58 -0.48 -12.01 8.57
CA GLY A 58 0.96 -12.26 8.54
C GLY A 58 1.81 -11.00 8.74
N LEU A 59 3.03 -11.00 8.19
CA LEU A 59 4.03 -9.94 8.38
C LEU A 59 4.49 -9.36 7.04
N THR A 60 4.27 -8.05 6.85
CA THR A 60 4.86 -7.29 5.75
C THR A 60 6.15 -6.62 6.20
N VAL A 61 7.27 -6.92 5.54
CA VAL A 61 8.56 -6.28 5.79
C VAL A 61 8.79 -5.19 4.74
N VAL A 62 8.87 -3.93 5.20
CA VAL A 62 9.17 -2.78 4.33
C VAL A 62 10.61 -2.36 4.53
N VAL A 63 11.41 -2.48 3.46
CA VAL A 63 12.82 -2.05 3.46
C VAL A 63 12.92 -0.67 2.82
N VAL A 64 13.44 0.30 3.57
CA VAL A 64 13.70 1.65 3.07
C VAL A 64 15.16 2.02 3.29
N PRO A 65 15.79 2.75 2.35
CA PRO A 65 17.21 3.10 2.46
C PRO A 65 17.48 4.24 3.45
N LEU A 66 16.49 5.09 3.74
CA LEU A 66 16.65 6.26 4.60
C LEU A 66 16.00 6.05 5.96
N VAL A 67 16.77 6.30 7.03
CA VAL A 67 16.29 6.24 8.41
C VAL A 67 15.17 7.25 8.66
N SER A 68 15.25 8.45 8.06
CA SER A 68 14.22 9.49 8.17
C SER A 68 12.84 9.00 7.72
N LEU A 69 12.78 8.16 6.68
CA LEU A 69 11.52 7.62 6.17
C LEU A 69 10.89 6.56 7.09
N ARG A 70 11.66 6.01 8.05
CA ARG A 70 11.15 4.99 8.96
C ARG A 70 10.04 5.54 9.86
N SER A 71 10.22 6.74 10.42
CA SER A 71 9.18 7.38 11.25
C SER A 71 7.96 7.71 10.41
N ASP A 72 8.17 8.36 9.26
CA ASP A 72 7.08 8.78 8.36
C ASP A 72 6.20 7.61 7.88
N ILE A 73 6.79 6.42 7.68
CA ILE A 73 6.05 5.22 7.29
C ILE A 73 5.35 4.61 8.50
N LYS A 74 6.01 4.54 9.65
CA LYS A 74 5.41 4.03 10.89
C LYS A 74 4.16 4.82 11.26
N ASP A 75 4.21 6.14 11.17
CA ASP A 75 3.11 7.03 11.54
C ASP A 75 1.90 6.89 10.60
N ARG A 76 2.08 6.35 9.39
CA ARG A 76 0.98 6.08 8.43
C ARG A 76 0.36 4.70 8.59
N CYS A 77 0.97 3.81 9.38
CA CYS A 77 0.44 2.49 9.66
C CYS A 77 -0.38 2.44 10.96
N ASN A 78 -0.22 3.45 11.82
CA ASN A 78 -1.00 3.65 13.04
C ASN A 78 -2.28 4.44 12.72
#